data_AF-A0A914TNW8-F1
#
_entry.id   AF-A0A914TNW8-F1
#
_cell.length_a   1.000
_cell.length_b   1.000
_cell.length_c   1.000
_cell.angle_alpha   90.00
_cell.angle_beta   90.00
_cell.angle_gamma   90.00
#
_symmetry.space_group_name_H-M   'P 1'
#
loop_
_entity.id
_entity.type
_entity.pdbx_description
1 polymer ?
#
loop_
_entity_poly.entity_id
_entity_poly.type
_entity_poly.pdbx_seq_one_letter_code
_entity_poly.pdbx_strand_id
1 'polypeptide(L)'
;MKLLLIFLAIIGCVAAEVGVYRQPLIRVESRKEKMIKAGTWDAYYKDKQLLEESMDTGFYNMQDFDEVSYVARLSIGTPGQSFKFHYVFST
;
A
#
# COMPACT_ATOMS: atom_id res chain seq x y z
N MET A 1 -30.75 -35.57 -9.80
CA MET A 1 -29.28 -35.42 -9.94
C MET A 1 -28.85 -34.01 -10.37
N LYS A 2 -29.52 -33.34 -11.33
CA LYS A 2 -29.20 -31.95 -11.74
C LYS A 2 -29.15 -30.94 -10.59
N LEU A 3 -30.14 -30.95 -9.69
CA LEU A 3 -30.18 -30.05 -8.54
C LEU A 3 -28.98 -30.23 -7.59
N LEU A 4 -28.54 -31.48 -7.38
CA LEU A 4 -27.41 -31.79 -6.51
C LEU A 4 -26.09 -31.26 -7.09
N LEU A 5 -25.91 -31.35 -8.41
CA LEU A 5 -24.76 -30.77 -9.10
C LEU A 5 -24.75 -29.24 -9.04
N ILE A 6 -25.92 -28.60 -9.16
CA ILE A 6 -26.05 -27.15 -9.02
C ILE A 6 -25.69 -26.71 -7.59
N PHE A 7 -26.19 -27.42 -6.57
CA PHE A 7 -25.83 -27.15 -5.18
C PHE A 7 -24.33 -27.31 -4.91
N LEU A 8 -23.71 -28.36 -5.44
CA LEU A 8 -22.27 -28.61 -5.28
C LEU A 8 -21.43 -27.50 -5.93
N ALA A 9 -21.84 -27.01 -7.11
CA ALA A 9 -21.18 -25.92 -7.79
C ALA A 9 -21.25 -24.61 -6.99
N ILE A 10 -22.41 -24.30 -6.39
CA ILE A 10 -22.58 -23.11 -5.55
C ILE A 10 -21.72 -23.20 -4.30
N ILE A 11 -21.68 -24.36 -3.63
CA ILE A 11 -20.84 -24.58 -2.44
C ILE A 11 -19.35 -24.41 -2.77
N GLY A 12 -18.90 -24.93 -3.93
CA GLY A 12 -17.53 -24.75 -4.41
C GLY A 12 -17.15 -23.29 -4.63
N CYS A 13 -18.05 -22.49 -5.23
CA CYS A 13 -17.81 -21.05 -5.43
C CYS A 13 -17.73 -20.28 -4.10
N VAL A 14 -18.61 -20.57 -3.14
CA VAL A 14 -18.61 -19.88 -1.84
C VAL A 14 -17.36 -20.25 -1.02
N ALA A 15 -16.94 -21.51 -1.04
CA ALA A 15 -15.72 -21.95 -0.37
C ALA A 15 -14.45 -21.26 -0.92
N ALA A 16 -14.42 -20.99 -2.23
CA ALA A 16 -13.31 -20.27 -2.86
C ALA A 16 -13.24 -18.80 -2.38
N GLU A 17 -14.37 -18.11 -2.22
CA GLU A 17 -14.39 -16.73 -1.70
C GLU A 17 -14.01 -16.65 -0.22
N VAL A 18 -14.47 -17.60 0.60
CA VAL A 18 -14.14 -17.65 2.03
C VAL A 18 -12.64 -17.91 2.25
N GLY A 19 -11.97 -18.59 1.32
CA GLY A 19 -10.52 -18.77 1.34
C GLY A 19 -9.71 -17.50 1.04
N VAL A 20 -10.35 -16.44 0.52
CA VAL A 20 -9.70 -15.16 0.25
C VAL A 20 -9.71 -14.30 1.50
N TYR A 21 -8.65 -14.40 2.29
CA TYR A 21 -8.44 -13.50 3.43
C TYR A 21 -8.21 -12.06 2.93
N ARG A 22 -9.20 -11.18 3.08
CA ARG A 22 -9.04 -9.74 2.88
C ARG A 22 -8.31 -9.13 4.06
N GLN A 23 -7.05 -8.78 3.87
CA GLN A 23 -6.28 -8.08 4.89
C GLN A 23 -6.66 -6.59 4.93
N PRO A 24 -7.03 -6.04 6.10
CA PRO A 24 -7.31 -4.61 6.22
C PRO A 24 -6.02 -3.81 6.06
N LEU A 25 -6.03 -2.90 5.08
CA LEU A 25 -4.95 -1.94 4.85
C LEU A 25 -5.30 -0.61 5.53
N ILE A 26 -4.39 -0.10 6.36
CA ILE A 26 -4.53 1.22 6.99
C ILE A 26 -3.69 2.19 6.17
N ARG A 27 -4.33 3.18 5.57
CA ARG A 27 -3.62 4.25 4.84
C ARG A 27 -2.72 5.03 5.79
N VAL A 28 -1.48 5.23 5.38
CA VAL A 28 -0.51 6.07 6.06
C VAL A 28 -0.39 7.37 5.28
N GLU A 29 -0.45 8.48 6.01
CA GLU A 29 -0.30 9.81 5.44
C GLU A 29 1.09 10.01 4.83
N SER A 30 1.13 10.48 3.60
CA SER A 30 2.39 10.70 2.87
C SER A 30 3.16 11.89 3.44
N ARG A 31 4.46 11.98 3.13
CA ARG A 31 5.27 13.12 3.56
C ARG A 31 4.75 14.42 2.96
N LYS A 32 4.37 14.40 1.67
CA LYS A 32 3.72 15.53 1.00
C LYS A 32 2.48 16.00 1.74
N GLU A 33 1.57 15.10 2.11
CA GLU A 33 0.35 15.47 2.84
C GLU A 33 0.65 16.16 4.16
N LYS A 34 1.63 15.63 4.92
CA LYS A 34 2.08 16.26 6.17
C LYS A 34 2.64 17.67 5.93
N MET A 35 3.41 17.85 4.87
CA MET A 35 4.02 19.14 4.54
C MET A 35 3.01 20.14 4.00
N ILE A 36 2.00 19.70 3.23
CA ILE A 36 0.89 20.53 2.80
C ILE A 36 0.11 21.03 4.03
N LYS A 37 -0.22 20.14 4.97
CA LYS A 37 -0.87 20.54 6.23
C LYS A 37 -0.03 21.50 7.06
N ALA A 38 1.29 21.35 7.04
CA ALA A 38 2.22 22.25 7.70
C ALA A 38 2.52 23.55 6.92
N GLY A 39 2.06 23.68 5.67
CA GLY A 39 2.36 24.80 4.79
C GLY A 39 3.83 24.86 4.32
N THR A 40 4.60 23.79 4.45
CA THR A 40 6.04 23.74 4.12
C THR A 40 6.35 23.08 2.77
N TRP A 41 5.32 22.60 2.08
CA TRP A 41 5.47 21.88 0.80
C TRP A 41 6.16 22.71 -0.28
N ASP A 42 5.73 23.96 -0.48
CA ASP A 42 6.23 24.79 -1.60
C ASP A 42 7.71 25.13 -1.45
N ALA A 43 8.16 25.39 -0.22
CA ALA A 43 9.56 25.67 0.07
C ALA A 43 10.44 24.45 -0.22
N TYR A 44 9.97 23.28 0.20
CA TYR A 44 10.65 22.01 -0.06
C TYR A 44 10.69 21.65 -1.54
N TYR A 45 9.59 21.84 -2.26
CA TYR A 45 9.52 21.53 -3.68
C TYR A 45 10.50 22.39 -4.50
N LYS A 46 10.61 23.68 -4.16
CA LYS A 46 11.59 24.59 -4.77
C LYS A 46 13.03 24.13 -4.51
N ASP A 47 13.35 23.76 -3.27
CA ASP A 47 14.68 23.28 -2.90
C ASP A 47 15.04 21.97 -3.62
N LYS A 48 14.07 21.03 -3.70
CA LYS A 48 14.22 19.78 -4.46
C LYS A 48 14.49 20.06 -5.94
N GLN A 49 13.73 20.95 -6.57
CA GLN A 49 13.90 21.27 -7.98
C GLN A 49 15.29 21.88 -8.27
N LEU A 50 15.76 22.80 -7.42
CA LEU A 50 17.10 23.39 -7.56
C LEU A 50 18.20 22.34 -7.40
N LEU A 51 18.02 21.38 -6.49
CA LEU A 51 18.96 20.27 -6.32
C LEU A 51 18.99 19.38 -7.57
N GLU A 52 17.84 19.01 -8.12
CA GLU A 52 17.72 18.18 -9.33
C GLU A 52 18.30 18.89 -10.56
N GLU A 53 18.09 20.19 -10.72
CA GLU A 53 18.70 21.02 -11.77
C GLU A 53 20.24 21.10 -11.64
N SER A 54 20.76 21.02 -10.41
CA SER A 54 22.21 21.09 -10.13
C SER A 54 22.94 19.74 -10.27
N MET A 55 22.21 18.64 -10.36
CA MET A 55 22.78 17.29 -10.45
C MET A 55 22.99 16.87 -11.91
N ASP A 56 24.18 17.14 -12.46
CA ASP A 56 24.63 16.72 -13.80
C ASP A 56 24.96 15.21 -13.91
N THR A 57 24.46 14.40 -12.97
CA THR A 57 24.75 12.97 -12.92
C THR A 57 23.44 12.22 -12.80
N GLY A 58 23.23 11.20 -13.65
CA GLY A 58 21.99 10.44 -13.81
C GLY A 58 21.50 9.63 -12.58
N PHE A 59 21.77 10.11 -11.37
CA PHE A 59 21.21 9.66 -10.12
C PHE A 59 19.89 10.38 -9.85
N TYR A 60 18.81 9.81 -10.39
CA TYR A 60 17.47 10.17 -9.97
C TYR A 60 17.22 9.59 -8.58
N ASN A 61 16.88 10.44 -7.61
CA ASN A 61 16.39 9.96 -6.32
C ASN A 61 14.97 9.43 -6.54
N MET A 62 14.86 8.13 -6.81
CA MET A 62 13.58 7.44 -7.10
C MET A 62 12.62 7.41 -5.91
N GLN A 63 13.01 7.96 -4.76
CA GLN A 63 12.15 8.05 -3.60
C GLN A 63 11.23 9.26 -3.72
N ASP A 64 10.11 9.06 -4.40
CA ASP A 64 9.10 10.11 -4.55
C ASP A 64 8.29 10.28 -3.27
N PHE A 65 8.19 11.54 -2.81
CA PHE A 65 7.53 11.91 -1.56
C PHE A 65 6.00 11.92 -1.65
N ASP A 66 5.50 11.60 -2.83
CA ASP A 66 4.10 11.63 -3.22
C ASP A 66 3.48 10.23 -3.11
N GLU A 67 4.29 9.18 -2.91
CA GLU A 67 3.79 7.81 -2.85
C GLU A 67 2.87 7.59 -1.64
N VAL A 68 1.70 7.03 -1.92
CA VAL A 68 0.74 6.65 -0.89
C VAL A 68 1.16 5.31 -0.31
N SER A 69 1.26 5.27 1.02
CA SER A 69 1.65 4.06 1.74
C SER A 69 0.50 3.49 2.57
N TYR A 70 0.55 2.18 2.79
CA TYR A 70 -0.42 1.45 3.58
C TYR A 70 0.30 0.52 4.55
N VAL A 71 -0.22 0.41 5.76
CA VAL A 71 0.26 -0.52 6.76
C VAL A 71 -0.77 -1.61 6.98
N ALA A 72 -0.27 -2.83 6.97
CA ALA A 72 -1.08 -4.00 7.24
C ALA A 72 -0.52 -4.74 8.46
N ARG A 73 -1.42 -5.20 9.33
CA ARG A 73 -1.06 -6.01 10.50
C ARG A 73 -1.48 -7.45 10.23
N LEU A 74 -0.54 -8.38 10.29
CA LEU A 74 -0.78 -9.79 10.04
C LEU A 74 -0.29 -10.63 11.22
N SER A 75 -1.06 -11.63 11.62
CA SER A 75 -0.62 -12.62 12.59
C SER A 75 -0.25 -13.91 11.86
N ILE A 76 0.95 -14.43 12.08
CA ILE A 76 1.46 -15.64 11.44
C ILE A 76 1.77 -16.69 12.51
N GLY A 77 1.39 -17.95 12.26
CA GLY A 77 1.72 -19.09 13.12
C GLY A 77 0.67 -19.43 14.18
N THR A 78 0.94 -20.52 14.92
CA THR A 78 0.15 -20.96 16.09
C THR A 78 1.12 -21.34 17.23
N PRO A 79 1.15 -20.61 18.35
CA PRO A 79 0.40 -19.38 18.64
C PRO A 79 0.81 -18.23 17.69
N GLY A 80 -0.12 -17.31 17.44
CA GLY A 80 0.07 -16.25 16.43
C GLY A 80 1.08 -15.18 16.86
N GLN A 81 2.08 -14.91 16.01
CA GLN A 81 2.99 -13.78 16.13
C GLN A 81 2.56 -12.64 15.22
N SER A 82 2.50 -11.41 15.75
CA SER A 82 2.07 -10.22 15.00
C SER A 82 3.24 -9.56 14.25
N PHE A 83 2.99 -9.23 12.98
CA PHE A 83 3.90 -8.54 12.08
C PHE A 83 3.22 -7.30 11.49
N LYS A 84 4.03 -6.29 11.16
CA LYS A 84 3.60 -5.07 10.47
C LYS A 84 4.29 -4.98 9.13
N PHE A 85 3.52 -4.95 8.05
CA PHE A 85 4.01 -4.80 6.69
C PHE A 85 3.70 -3.40 6.19
N HIS A 86 4.66 -2.76 5.54
CA HIS A 86 4.52 -1.45 4.91
C HIS A 86 4.49 -1.64 3.39
N TYR A 87 3.38 -1.26 2.77
CA TYR A 87 3.17 -1.31 1.34
C TYR A 87 3.27 0.10 0.79
N VAL A 88 3.97 0.24 -0.33
CA VAL A 88 4.08 1.49 -1.07
C VAL A 88 3.63 1.17 -2.49
N PHE A 89 2.60 1.86 -2.96
CA PHE A 89 2.10 1.68 -4.33
C PHE A 89 2.58 2.86 -5.15
N SER A 90 3.46 2.58 -6.11
CA SER A 90 3.84 3.53 -7.15
C SER A 90 2.73 3.50 -8.21
N THR A 91 2.14 4.66 -8.52
CA THR A 91 1.08 4.83 -9.53
C THR A 91 1.66 5.26 -10.87
#